data_AF-A0A5A9NZF3-F1
#
_entry.id   AF-A0A5A9NZF3-F1
#
_cell.length_a   1.000
_cell.length_b   1.000
_cell.length_c   1.000
_cell.angle_alpha   90.00
_cell.angle_beta   90.00
_cell.angle_gamma   90.00
#
_symmetry.space_group_name_H-M   'P 1'
#
loop_
_entity.id
_entity.type
_entity.pdbx_description
1 polymer ?
#
loop_
_entity_poly.entity_id
_entity_poly.type
_entity_poly.pdbx_seq_one_letter_code
_entity_poly.pdbx_strand_id
1 'polypeptide(L)'
;MASRGELFLEITDFRPQIHFGEKHTTIVLDCKTNKKSVTWKREEAEGIVDVDSIYEKPNGTKLIVYDLQEDQTGNYTCWSDEGLEDYIYLLLDKSKEASVKPAGPDITKCFQRKHTEKVEVVVTPPSTWPKPHSFFPLKHQIEYEIRDNGKFKTHEWEGLKVEIQGVVTKLRVRCRDLLLLSQWSDWTPWKHVIH
;
A
#
# COMPACT_ATOMS: atom_id res chain seq x y z
N MET A 1 18.25 26.78 47.75
CA MET A 1 17.10 26.99 46.84
C MET A 1 17.65 27.45 45.51
N ALA A 2 17.75 26.53 44.54
CA ALA A 2 18.04 26.84 43.15
C ALA A 2 16.94 26.16 42.34
N SER A 3 15.99 26.95 41.86
CA SER A 3 14.85 26.46 41.08
C SER A 3 15.32 26.09 39.68
N ARG A 4 15.33 24.78 39.42
CA ARG A 4 15.03 24.14 38.15
C ARG A 4 14.03 24.98 37.34
N GLY A 5 14.43 25.51 36.19
CA GLY A 5 13.45 26.09 35.28
C GLY A 5 13.93 27.15 34.29
N GLU A 6 15.17 27.13 33.79
CA GLU A 6 15.57 28.03 32.69
C GLU A 6 16.54 27.34 31.73
N LEU A 7 16.05 26.37 30.97
CA LEU A 7 16.61 25.94 29.68
C LEU A 7 15.45 25.53 28.76
N PHE A 8 14.52 26.47 28.54
CA PHE A 8 13.56 26.44 27.44
C PHE A 8 13.75 27.74 26.67
N LEU A 9 14.91 27.86 26.02
CA LEU A 9 15.12 28.88 25.00
C LEU A 9 14.93 28.21 23.63
N GLU A 10 13.82 28.58 22.98
CA GLU A 10 13.67 28.75 21.53
C GLU A 10 13.94 27.53 20.62
N ILE A 11 13.02 26.55 20.61
CA ILE A 11 12.81 25.68 19.43
C ILE A 11 11.59 26.23 18.67
N THR A 12 11.72 27.44 18.14
CA THR A 12 10.74 27.97 17.18
C THR A 12 11.37 27.94 15.79
N ASP A 13 10.77 27.12 14.93
CA ASP A 13 10.81 27.20 13.45
C ASP A 13 11.74 26.25 12.66
N PHE A 14 12.02 25.04 13.16
CA PHE A 14 12.44 23.96 12.27
C PHE A 14 11.22 23.24 11.69
N ARG A 15 10.76 23.67 10.50
CA ARG A 15 9.82 22.85 9.72
C ARG A 15 10.59 21.72 9.05
N PRO A 16 10.28 20.45 9.35
CA PRO A 16 10.98 19.33 8.75
C PRO A 16 10.78 19.34 7.24
N GLN A 17 11.86 19.18 6.49
CA GLN A 17 11.76 19.02 5.05
C GLN A 17 11.19 17.63 4.76
N ILE A 18 10.01 17.58 4.16
CA ILE A 18 9.43 16.31 3.71
C ILE A 18 10.02 15.98 2.34
N HIS A 19 10.57 14.78 2.23
CA HIS A 19 11.04 14.24 0.97
C HIS A 19 10.30 12.94 0.63
N PHE A 20 9.90 12.79 -0.63
CA PHE A 20 9.20 11.61 -1.12
C PHE A 20 10.12 10.83 -2.07
N GLY A 21 10.25 9.53 -1.84
CA GLY A 21 11.02 8.62 -2.67
C GLY A 21 10.21 7.43 -3.15
N GLU A 22 10.47 6.97 -4.37
CA GLU A 22 9.83 5.77 -4.91
C GLU A 22 10.57 4.51 -4.41
N LYS A 23 9.83 3.44 -4.13
CA LYS A 23 10.42 2.16 -3.71
C LYS A 23 11.37 1.63 -4.78
N HIS A 24 12.49 1.02 -4.37
CA HIS A 24 13.54 0.50 -5.25
C HIS A 24 14.28 1.55 -6.09
N THR A 25 14.24 2.82 -5.68
CA THR A 25 15.00 3.90 -6.33
C THR A 25 16.12 4.40 -5.43
N THR A 26 17.09 5.08 -6.03
CA THR A 26 18.14 5.78 -5.29
C THR A 26 17.70 7.21 -5.02
N ILE A 27 17.68 7.58 -3.75
CA ILE A 27 17.30 8.91 -3.26
C ILE A 27 18.53 9.64 -2.76
N VAL A 28 18.56 10.96 -2.95
CA VAL A 28 19.62 11.82 -2.44
C VAL A 28 19.00 12.87 -1.53
N LEU A 29 19.28 12.77 -0.24
CA LEU A 29 18.93 13.80 0.74
C LEU A 29 20.01 14.86 0.76
N ASP A 30 19.62 16.12 0.87
CA ASP A 30 20.53 17.28 0.88
C ASP A 30 20.35 18.06 2.19
N CYS A 31 21.41 18.12 2.98
CA CYS A 31 21.45 18.84 4.25
C CYS A 31 21.56 20.33 4.00
N LYS A 32 20.59 21.12 4.46
CA LYS A 32 20.63 22.57 4.37
C LYS A 32 21.60 23.17 5.38
N THR A 33 22.86 23.25 4.99
CA THR A 33 23.91 23.87 5.81
C THR A 33 24.92 24.61 4.95
N ASN A 34 25.63 25.56 5.57
CA ASN A 34 26.83 26.17 4.99
C ASN A 34 28.12 25.45 5.42
N LYS A 35 28.02 24.43 6.29
CA LYS A 35 29.15 23.64 6.77
C LYS A 35 29.58 22.63 5.71
N LYS A 36 30.90 22.40 5.60
CA LYS A 36 31.48 21.48 4.62
C LYS A 36 31.50 20.03 5.08
N SER A 37 31.49 19.81 6.40
CA SER A 37 31.56 18.49 7.02
C SER A 37 30.35 18.31 7.92
N VAL A 38 29.55 17.30 7.64
CA VAL A 38 28.39 16.92 8.47
C VAL A 38 28.37 15.42 8.69
N THR A 39 27.79 15.02 9.81
CA THR A 39 27.50 13.63 10.17
C THR A 39 26.00 13.39 10.04
N TRP A 40 25.63 12.33 9.32
CA TRP A 40 24.24 11.93 9.15
C TRP A 40 23.82 10.94 10.23
N LYS A 41 22.63 11.16 10.78
CA LYS A 41 22.03 10.32 11.81
C LYS A 41 20.57 10.03 11.51
N ARG A 42 20.08 8.89 11.97
CA ARG A 42 18.70 8.46 11.79
C ARG A 42 18.09 8.02 13.09
N GLU A 43 16.81 8.32 13.26
CA GLU A 43 16.02 7.82 14.39
C GLU A 43 15.53 6.40 14.09
N GLU A 44 15.92 5.46 14.94
CA GLU A 44 15.47 4.06 14.93
C GLU A 44 14.74 3.73 16.25
N ALA A 45 14.18 2.52 16.33
CA ALA A 45 13.39 2.10 17.50
C ALA A 45 14.15 2.15 18.83
N GLU A 46 15.46 1.92 18.80
CA GLU A 46 16.32 1.88 19.99
C GLU A 46 17.08 3.19 20.24
N GLY A 47 16.91 4.20 19.38
CA GLY A 47 17.55 5.51 19.52
C GLY A 47 18.05 6.10 18.21
N ILE A 48 18.91 7.12 18.31
CA ILE A 48 19.51 7.79 17.15
C ILE A 48 20.84 7.12 16.81
N VAL A 49 21.00 6.66 15.57
CA VAL A 49 22.19 5.96 15.07
C VAL A 49 22.90 6.77 14.00
N ASP A 50 24.24 6.68 13.94
CA ASP A 50 25.02 7.23 12.83
C ASP A 50 24.77 6.41 11.56
N VAL A 51 24.51 7.10 10.47
CA VAL A 51 24.21 6.47 9.17
C VAL A 51 25.51 6.30 8.40
N ASP A 52 26.00 5.07 8.29
CA ASP A 52 27.03 4.69 7.34
C ASP A 52 26.91 3.20 7.01
N SER A 53 26.11 2.89 6.00
CA SER A 53 25.83 1.51 5.56
C SER A 53 26.07 1.36 4.05
N ILE A 54 25.97 0.12 3.56
CA ILE A 54 26.02 -0.15 2.12
C ILE A 54 24.78 0.38 1.39
N TYR A 55 23.68 0.61 2.12
CA TYR A 55 22.42 1.10 1.56
C TYR A 55 22.22 2.60 1.82
N GLU A 56 22.85 3.17 2.84
CA GLU A 56 22.80 4.60 3.13
C GLU A 56 24.22 5.13 3.29
N LYS A 57 24.70 5.82 2.26
CA LYS A 57 26.09 6.27 2.19
C LYS A 57 26.18 7.79 2.28
N PRO A 58 26.75 8.34 3.37
CA PRO A 58 27.08 9.75 3.46
C PRO A 58 28.10 10.15 2.40
N ASN A 59 27.90 11.33 1.81
CA ASN A 59 28.82 11.99 0.91
C ASN A 59 28.83 13.51 1.19
N GLY A 60 29.41 13.88 2.34
CA GLY A 60 29.40 15.25 2.84
C GLY A 60 27.99 15.73 3.20
N THR A 61 27.57 16.87 2.64
CA THR A 61 26.22 17.43 2.86
C THR A 61 25.10 16.63 2.19
N LYS A 62 25.43 15.57 1.45
CA LYS A 62 24.44 14.70 0.82
C LYS A 62 24.46 13.32 1.45
N LEU A 63 23.29 12.71 1.58
CA LEU A 63 23.13 11.30 1.94
C LEU A 63 22.50 10.56 0.78
N ILE A 64 23.17 9.51 0.30
CA ILE A 64 22.66 8.66 -0.79
C ILE A 64 22.01 7.43 -0.16
N VAL A 65 20.70 7.26 -0.38
CA VAL A 65 19.93 6.10 0.05
C VAL A 65 19.67 5.24 -1.18
N TYR A 66 20.29 4.07 -1.26
CA TYR A 66 20.16 3.10 -2.34
C TYR A 66 18.97 2.17 -2.13
N ASP A 67 18.33 1.77 -3.24
CA ASP A 67 17.26 0.76 -3.27
C ASP A 67 16.19 0.98 -2.18
N LEU A 68 15.64 2.19 -2.10
CA LEU A 68 14.77 2.63 -1.01
C LEU A 68 13.71 1.58 -0.62
N GLN A 69 13.77 1.15 0.63
CA GLN A 69 12.82 0.24 1.29
C GLN A 69 12.02 0.92 2.41
N GLU A 70 11.02 0.22 2.96
CA GLU A 70 10.15 0.73 4.03
C GLU A 70 10.92 0.98 5.33
N ASP A 71 11.90 0.14 5.66
CA ASP A 71 12.72 0.24 6.85
C ASP A 71 13.71 1.40 6.82
N GLN A 72 13.98 2.00 5.66
CA GLN A 72 14.80 3.20 5.47
C GLN A 72 13.97 4.50 5.51
N THR A 73 12.65 4.43 5.73
CA THR A 73 11.83 5.64 5.89
C THR A 73 11.98 6.23 7.29
N GLY A 74 11.57 7.49 7.44
CA GLY A 74 11.55 8.18 8.73
C GLY A 74 12.48 9.37 8.79
N ASN A 75 13.01 9.61 9.97
CA ASN A 75 13.67 10.85 10.33
C ASN A 75 15.19 10.78 10.16
N TYR A 76 15.71 11.61 9.26
CA TYR A 76 17.13 11.84 9.03
C TYR A 76 17.54 13.22 9.52
N THR A 77 18.66 13.30 10.22
CA THR A 77 19.24 14.54 10.71
C THR A 77 20.70 14.65 10.29
N CYS A 78 21.15 15.86 9.97
CA CYS A 78 22.56 16.15 9.75
C CYS A 78 23.10 17.07 10.83
N TRP A 79 24.33 16.81 11.25
CA TRP A 79 24.96 17.44 12.40
C TRP A 79 26.34 17.98 12.01
N SER A 80 26.66 19.18 12.47
CA SER A 80 28.01 19.75 12.42
C SER A 80 28.68 19.70 13.80
N ASP A 81 29.83 20.35 13.92
CA ASP A 81 30.50 20.63 15.18
C ASP A 81 29.72 21.62 16.07
N GLU A 82 28.83 22.44 15.49
CA GLU A 82 27.98 23.40 16.21
C GLU A 82 26.65 22.81 16.69
N GLY A 83 26.24 21.66 16.15
CA GLY A 83 25.03 20.95 16.56
C GLY A 83 24.19 20.46 15.39
N LEU A 84 22.88 20.39 15.60
CA LEU A 84 21.91 19.99 14.57
C LEU A 84 21.79 21.09 13.50
N GLU A 85 21.99 20.72 12.24
CA GLU A 85 21.95 21.65 11.10
C GLU A 85 20.62 21.58 10.35
N ASP A 86 20.14 20.38 10.05
CA ASP A 86 18.89 20.16 9.30
C ASP A 86 18.23 18.83 9.68
N TYR A 87 16.94 18.75 9.37
CA TYR A 87 16.06 17.61 9.61
C TYR A 87 15.22 17.33 8.36
N ILE A 88 15.22 16.06 7.93
CA ILE A 88 14.51 15.59 6.75
C ILE A 88 13.67 14.37 7.11
N TYR A 89 12.38 14.39 6.76
CA TYR A 89 11.50 13.24 6.90
C TYR A 89 11.32 12.57 5.53
N LEU A 90 11.86 11.36 5.37
CA LEU A 90 11.77 10.58 4.14
C LEU A 90 10.53 9.67 4.18
N LEU A 91 9.66 9.86 3.20
CA LEU A 91 8.45 9.08 2.98
C LEU A 91 8.53 8.29 1.68
N LEU A 92 7.95 7.10 1.68
CA LEU A 92 7.69 6.37 0.46
C LEU A 92 6.50 6.97 -0.29
N ASP A 93 6.71 7.29 -1.56
CA ASP A 93 5.67 7.68 -2.49
C ASP A 93 4.92 6.43 -2.97
N LYS A 94 3.81 6.12 -2.30
CA LYS A 94 2.90 5.03 -2.70
C LYS A 94 1.95 5.43 -3.83
N SER A 95 2.03 6.65 -4.38
CA SER A 95 1.17 7.07 -5.50
C SER A 95 1.51 6.35 -6.81
N LYS A 96 2.76 5.87 -6.94
CA LYS A 96 3.28 5.18 -8.12
C LYS A 96 3.54 3.70 -7.93
N GLU A 97 3.37 3.15 -6.71
CA GLU A 97 3.18 1.71 -6.56
C GLU A 97 2.01 1.36 -7.47
N ALA A 98 2.33 0.75 -8.62
CA ALA A 98 1.40 0.58 -9.69
C ALA A 98 0.14 -0.01 -9.08
N SER A 99 -1.00 0.58 -9.44
CA SER A 99 -2.28 -0.05 -9.26
C SER A 99 -2.27 -1.35 -10.05
N VAL A 100 -1.67 -2.40 -9.48
CA VAL A 100 -1.62 -3.74 -10.05
C VAL A 100 -3.05 -4.24 -9.94
N LYS A 101 -3.89 -3.83 -10.89
CA LYS A 101 -5.21 -4.40 -11.01
C LYS A 101 -5.02 -5.83 -11.50
N PRO A 102 -5.53 -6.84 -10.78
CA PRO A 102 -5.51 -8.19 -11.30
C PRO A 102 -6.28 -8.25 -12.63
N ALA A 103 -5.98 -9.24 -13.46
CA ALA A 103 -6.96 -9.63 -14.47
C ALA A 103 -8.25 -10.14 -13.78
N GLY A 104 -9.42 -9.87 -14.35
CA GLY A 104 -10.71 -10.27 -13.77
C GLY A 104 -10.84 -11.79 -13.60
N PRO A 105 -11.57 -12.29 -12.60
CA PRO A 105 -11.70 -13.72 -12.37
C PRO A 105 -12.60 -14.39 -13.42
N ASP A 106 -12.46 -15.70 -13.60
CA ASP A 106 -13.35 -16.49 -14.43
C ASP A 106 -14.53 -17.03 -13.59
N ILE A 107 -15.77 -16.86 -14.05
CA ILE A 107 -16.95 -17.46 -13.41
C ILE A 107 -17.12 -18.88 -13.94
N THR A 108 -16.72 -19.89 -13.16
CA THR A 108 -16.75 -21.29 -13.57
C THR A 108 -18.10 -21.96 -13.33
N LYS A 109 -18.81 -21.58 -12.27
CA LYS A 109 -20.16 -22.10 -11.98
C LYS A 109 -21.10 -20.98 -11.55
N CYS A 110 -22.33 -21.03 -12.06
CA CYS A 110 -23.39 -20.09 -11.75
C CYS A 110 -24.74 -20.76 -12.04
N PHE A 111 -25.47 -21.16 -11.01
CA PHE A 111 -26.79 -21.78 -11.16
C PHE A 111 -27.68 -21.51 -9.94
N GLN A 112 -28.99 -21.42 -10.18
CA GLN A 112 -30.00 -21.36 -9.12
C GLN A 112 -30.11 -22.74 -8.45
N ARG A 113 -30.06 -22.78 -7.12
CA ARG A 113 -30.35 -24.04 -6.40
C ARG A 113 -31.84 -24.34 -6.45
N LYS A 114 -32.17 -25.56 -6.86
CA LYS A 114 -33.56 -26.06 -6.89
C LYS A 114 -34.19 -25.93 -5.50
N HIS A 115 -35.44 -25.48 -5.45
CA HIS A 115 -36.24 -25.31 -4.22
C HIS A 115 -35.70 -24.26 -3.22
N THR A 116 -34.77 -23.40 -3.62
CA THR A 116 -34.28 -22.31 -2.78
C THR A 116 -34.08 -21.04 -3.60
N GLU A 117 -34.30 -19.88 -2.99
CA GLU A 117 -33.95 -18.58 -3.58
C GLU A 117 -32.46 -18.26 -3.37
N LYS A 118 -31.59 -19.22 -3.71
CA LYS A 118 -30.14 -19.12 -3.52
C LYS A 118 -29.41 -19.45 -4.82
N VAL A 119 -28.43 -18.63 -5.18
CA VAL A 119 -27.56 -18.85 -6.34
C VAL A 119 -26.14 -19.14 -5.84
N GLU A 120 -25.59 -20.24 -6.30
CA GLU A 120 -24.20 -20.61 -6.04
C GLU A 120 -23.30 -20.08 -7.15
N VAL A 121 -22.28 -19.32 -6.77
CA VAL A 121 -21.29 -18.76 -7.69
C VAL A 121 -19.92 -19.27 -7.31
N VAL A 122 -19.20 -19.83 -8.29
CA VAL A 122 -17.81 -20.27 -8.15
C VAL A 122 -16.94 -19.52 -9.15
N VAL A 123 -15.84 -18.98 -8.65
CA VAL A 123 -14.87 -18.23 -9.42
C VAL A 123 -13.50 -18.88 -9.35
N THR A 124 -12.68 -18.64 -10.37
CA THR A 124 -11.27 -19.01 -10.39
C THR A 124 -10.43 -17.82 -10.82
N PRO A 125 -9.16 -17.75 -10.40
CA PRO A 125 -8.19 -16.87 -11.02
C PRO A 125 -8.22 -17.04 -12.55
N PRO A 126 -8.06 -15.97 -13.33
CA PRO A 126 -8.05 -16.08 -14.78
C PRO A 126 -6.84 -16.89 -15.25
N SER A 127 -7.05 -17.60 -16.36
CA SER A 127 -6.02 -18.46 -16.97
C SER A 127 -4.71 -17.74 -17.33
N THR A 128 -4.75 -16.41 -17.47
CA THR A 128 -3.59 -15.55 -17.75
C THR A 128 -2.66 -15.39 -16.55
N TRP A 129 -3.05 -15.77 -15.33
CA TRP A 129 -2.21 -15.61 -14.16
C TRP A 129 -1.08 -16.66 -14.09
N PRO A 130 0.09 -16.28 -13.56
CA PRO A 130 1.15 -17.24 -13.28
C PRO A 130 0.69 -18.28 -12.26
N LYS A 131 1.09 -19.54 -12.48
CA LYS A 131 0.86 -20.64 -11.54
C LYS A 131 2.05 -20.77 -10.58
N PRO A 132 1.82 -21.23 -9.33
CA PRO A 132 0.55 -21.65 -8.77
C PRO A 132 -0.25 -20.50 -8.16
N HIS A 133 -1.58 -20.56 -8.27
CA HIS A 133 -2.48 -19.49 -7.82
C HIS A 133 -2.66 -19.42 -6.29
N SER A 134 -2.10 -20.36 -5.54
CA SER A 134 -2.24 -20.48 -4.09
C SER A 134 -1.57 -19.36 -3.29
N PHE A 135 -0.71 -18.56 -3.93
CA PHE A 135 0.04 -17.49 -3.27
C PHE A 135 -0.68 -16.14 -3.20
N PHE A 136 -1.82 -15.99 -3.88
CA PHE A 136 -2.53 -14.71 -3.97
C PHE A 136 -3.88 -14.78 -3.23
N PRO A 137 -3.96 -14.33 -1.96
CA PRO A 137 -5.25 -14.22 -1.28
C PRO A 137 -6.08 -13.11 -1.94
N LEU A 138 -7.24 -13.47 -2.49
CA LEU A 138 -8.11 -12.56 -3.23
C LEU A 138 -9.37 -12.20 -2.47
N LYS A 139 -9.73 -10.92 -2.56
CA LYS A 139 -11.07 -10.42 -2.25
C LYS A 139 -11.88 -10.33 -3.53
N HIS A 140 -13.11 -10.78 -3.51
CA HIS A 140 -14.02 -10.73 -4.64
C HIS A 140 -15.19 -9.79 -4.37
N GLN A 141 -15.74 -9.24 -5.44
CA GLN A 141 -16.98 -8.48 -5.41
C GLN A 141 -17.89 -8.93 -6.55
N ILE A 142 -19.16 -9.16 -6.23
CA ILE A 142 -20.19 -9.56 -7.18
C ILE A 142 -21.24 -8.47 -7.27
N GLU A 143 -21.71 -8.21 -8.48
CA GLU A 143 -22.91 -7.42 -8.76
C GLU A 143 -23.92 -8.30 -9.49
N TYR A 144 -25.17 -8.27 -9.06
CA TYR A 144 -26.22 -9.12 -9.60
C TYR A 144 -27.59 -8.46 -9.59
N GLU A 145 -28.43 -8.83 -10.56
CA GLU A 145 -29.79 -8.32 -10.75
C GLU A 145 -30.83 -9.30 -10.19
N ILE A 146 -31.72 -8.82 -9.33
CA ILE A 146 -32.84 -9.61 -8.79
C ILE A 146 -34.02 -9.56 -9.74
N ARG A 147 -34.58 -10.73 -10.07
CA ARG A 147 -35.71 -10.88 -10.99
C ARG A 147 -36.97 -10.15 -10.54
N ASP A 148 -37.27 -10.19 -9.25
CA ASP A 148 -38.56 -9.71 -8.71
C ASP A 148 -38.74 -8.19 -8.82
N ASN A 149 -37.64 -7.43 -8.75
CA ASN A 149 -37.68 -5.97 -8.69
C ASN A 149 -36.72 -5.27 -9.65
N GLY A 150 -35.92 -6.01 -10.43
CA GLY A 150 -34.90 -5.47 -11.32
C GLY A 150 -33.79 -4.69 -10.61
N LYS A 151 -33.69 -4.76 -9.28
CA LYS A 151 -32.67 -4.03 -8.53
C LYS A 151 -31.35 -4.78 -8.57
N PHE A 152 -30.28 -4.00 -8.68
CA PHE A 152 -28.92 -4.49 -8.54
C PHE A 152 -28.53 -4.55 -7.06
N LYS A 153 -27.87 -5.63 -6.67
CA LYS A 153 -27.22 -5.79 -5.37
C LYS A 153 -25.74 -6.08 -5.57
N THR A 154 -24.95 -5.66 -4.60
CA THR A 154 -23.52 -5.92 -4.53
C THR A 154 -23.16 -6.65 -3.24
N HIS A 155 -22.20 -7.57 -3.33
CA HIS A 155 -21.68 -8.29 -2.18
C HIS A 155 -20.18 -8.55 -2.34
N GLU A 156 -19.45 -8.56 -1.23
CA GLU A 156 -18.01 -8.83 -1.19
C GLU A 156 -17.74 -10.07 -0.33
N TRP A 157 -16.80 -10.91 -0.77
CA TRP A 157 -16.42 -12.12 -0.04
C TRP A 157 -14.95 -12.48 -0.27
N GLU A 158 -14.45 -13.40 0.55
CA GLU A 158 -13.11 -13.98 0.44
C GLU A 158 -13.21 -15.46 0.05
N GLY A 159 -12.30 -15.93 -0.80
CA GLY A 159 -12.31 -17.29 -1.32
C GLY A 159 -13.03 -17.44 -2.67
N LEU A 160 -13.12 -18.69 -3.16
CA LEU A 160 -13.51 -19.00 -4.54
C LEU A 160 -15.01 -19.26 -4.74
N LYS A 161 -15.81 -19.26 -3.67
CA LYS A 161 -17.22 -19.64 -3.71
C LYS A 161 -18.05 -18.74 -2.82
N VAL A 162 -19.23 -18.35 -3.30
CA VAL A 162 -20.21 -17.56 -2.55
C VAL A 162 -21.65 -18.01 -2.86
N GLU A 163 -22.54 -17.83 -1.89
CA GLU A 163 -23.98 -18.05 -2.04
C GLU A 163 -24.71 -16.72 -1.87
N ILE A 164 -25.47 -16.31 -2.90
CA ILE A 164 -26.24 -15.06 -2.89
C ILE A 164 -27.74 -15.35 -2.79
N GLN A 165 -28.48 -14.49 -2.09
CA GLN A 165 -29.94 -14.62 -1.90
C GLN A 165 -30.72 -13.90 -3.01
N GLY A 166 -31.76 -14.57 -3.50
CA GLY A 166 -32.72 -14.10 -4.50
C GLY A 166 -32.78 -14.99 -5.74
N VAL A 167 -33.78 -14.71 -6.59
CA VAL A 167 -33.84 -15.22 -7.96
C VAL A 167 -33.08 -14.25 -8.86
N VAL A 168 -31.91 -14.65 -9.33
CA VAL A 168 -30.99 -13.76 -10.06
C VAL A 168 -31.10 -14.01 -11.56
N THR A 169 -31.13 -12.94 -12.36
CA THR A 169 -31.20 -13.00 -13.84
C THR A 169 -29.82 -12.99 -14.49
N LYS A 170 -28.94 -12.10 -14.02
CA LYS A 170 -27.58 -11.92 -14.50
C LYS A 170 -26.67 -11.42 -13.38
N LEU A 171 -25.38 -11.74 -13.49
CA LEU A 171 -24.35 -11.30 -12.55
C LEU A 171 -23.01 -11.04 -13.25
N ARG A 172 -22.13 -10.32 -12.56
CA ARG A 172 -20.72 -10.13 -12.93
C ARG A 172 -19.85 -10.05 -11.68
N VAL A 173 -18.58 -10.40 -11.82
CA VAL A 173 -17.64 -10.46 -10.69
C VAL A 173 -16.38 -9.67 -11.01
N ARG A 174 -15.69 -9.20 -9.98
CA ARG A 174 -14.31 -8.70 -10.05
C ARG A 174 -13.54 -9.12 -8.79
N CYS A 175 -12.23 -8.95 -8.81
CA CYS A 175 -11.35 -9.31 -7.70
C CYS A 175 -10.29 -8.23 -7.45
N ARG A 176 -9.65 -8.28 -6.29
CA ARG A 176 -8.45 -7.51 -5.96
C ARG A 176 -7.56 -8.30 -5.02
N ASP A 177 -6.28 -7.98 -5.01
CA ASP A 177 -5.33 -8.58 -4.08
C ASP A 177 -5.56 -7.99 -2.66
N LEU A 178 -5.67 -8.86 -1.66
CA LEU A 178 -5.92 -8.46 -0.27
C LEU A 178 -4.71 -7.80 0.37
N LEU A 179 -3.50 -8.25 0.05
CA LEU A 179 -2.25 -7.84 0.71
C LEU A 179 -1.67 -6.59 0.08
N LEU A 180 -1.85 -6.42 -1.23
CA LEU A 180 -1.35 -5.27 -1.97
C LEU A 180 -2.32 -4.08 -1.98
N LEU A 181 -3.45 -4.18 -1.26
CA LEU A 181 -4.55 -3.19 -1.29
C LEU A 181 -4.87 -2.70 -2.71
N SER A 182 -4.82 -3.64 -3.66
CA SER A 182 -4.82 -3.27 -5.08
C SER A 182 -6.13 -2.62 -5.49
N GLN A 183 -6.11 -1.90 -6.62
CA GLN A 183 -7.36 -1.55 -7.28
C GLN A 183 -8.13 -2.81 -7.65
N TRP A 184 -9.46 -2.67 -7.74
CA TRP A 184 -10.31 -3.71 -8.29
C TRP A 184 -9.97 -3.97 -9.76
N SER A 185 -10.02 -5.22 -10.15
CA SER A 185 -10.00 -5.60 -11.57
C SER A 185 -11.22 -5.05 -12.30
N ASP A 186 -11.13 -5.04 -13.63
CA ASP A 186 -12.29 -4.77 -14.46
C ASP A 186 -13.35 -5.86 -14.20
N TRP A 187 -14.62 -5.46 -14.29
CA TRP A 187 -15.72 -6.41 -14.19
C TRP A 187 -15.64 -7.46 -15.30
N THR A 188 -15.97 -8.71 -14.97
CA THR A 188 -16.29 -9.70 -15.99
C THR A 188 -17.46 -9.22 -16.85
N PRO A 189 -17.59 -9.72 -18.09
CA PRO A 189 -18.85 -9.61 -18.83
C PRO A 189 -20.02 -10.14 -17.99
N TRP A 190 -21.22 -9.62 -18.27
CA TRP A 190 -22.44 -10.13 -17.66
C TRP A 190 -22.65 -11.59 -18.02
N LYS A 191 -22.88 -12.43 -17.00
CA LYS A 191 -23.23 -13.83 -17.14
C LYS A 191 -24.68 -14.04 -16.73
N HIS A 192 -25.46 -14.64 -17.62
CA HIS A 192 -26.85 -15.01 -17.34
C HIS A 192 -26.90 -16.25 -16.45
N VAL A 193 -27.79 -16.23 -15.46
CA VAL A 193 -28.00 -17.37 -14.56
C VAL A 193 -28.92 -18.37 -15.25
N ILE A 194 -28.47 -19.61 -15.32
CA ILE A 194 -29.30 -20.72 -15.82
C ILE A 194 -30.15 -21.21 -14.66
N HIS A 195 -31.46 -21.29 -14.89
CA HIS A 195 -32.47 -21.78 -13.94
C HIS A 195 -32.73 -23.27 -14.14
#